data_AF-A0A2T3MYI4-F1
#
_entry.id   AF-A0A2T3MYI4-F1
#
_cell.length_a   1.000
_cell.length_b   1.000
_cell.length_c   1.000
_cell.angle_alpha   90.00
_cell.angle_beta   90.00
_cell.angle_gamma   90.00
#
_symmetry.space_group_name_H-M   'P 1'
#
loop_
_entity.id
_entity.type
_entity.pdbx_description
1 polymer ?
#
loop_
_entity_poly.entity_id
_entity_poly.type
_entity_poly.pdbx_seq_one_letter_code
_entity_poly.pdbx_strand_id
1 'polypeptide(L)'
;MADIESTGGIISYLVENNLMGPLAQLAAAIVAVSGVLITQLFLHRRSERDIAARFEEQKKQHEKERADDTRKEKLEKAEQVFELLLDVRNTFIDVNQKIKELGECTIEMREYIEGLEIISEAETSSIEARMRITMLCRMYLPECEKSLVRYLIADSDFADELWHIQNPDDEIVDNQKASMQLRKKHCQLMLALNNFHEELSKLPQKTAH
;
A
#
# COMPACT_ATOMS: atom_id res chain seq x y z
N MET A 1 -50.72 43.93 49.82
CA MET A 1 -50.20 43.98 51.21
C MET A 1 -51.06 43.10 52.12
N ALA A 2 -51.12 41.79 51.86
CA ALA A 2 -51.90 40.86 52.68
C ALA A 2 -51.18 39.52 52.99
N ASP A 3 -49.97 39.29 52.44
CA ASP A 3 -49.27 38.00 52.62
C ASP A 3 -48.11 38.03 53.64
N ILE A 4 -47.86 39.17 54.31
CA ILE A 4 -46.72 39.31 55.22
C ILE A 4 -47.08 38.96 56.68
N GLU A 5 -48.36 39.01 57.08
CA GLU A 5 -48.78 38.60 58.43
C GLU A 5 -48.87 37.07 58.61
N SER A 6 -49.03 36.32 57.52
CA SER A 6 -49.11 34.85 57.52
C SER A 6 -47.76 34.18 57.85
N THR A 7 -46.65 34.78 57.45
CA THR A 7 -45.29 34.23 57.67
C THR A 7 -44.80 34.41 59.11
N GLY A 8 -45.27 35.46 59.81
CA GLY A 8 -44.93 35.69 61.22
C GLY A 8 -45.45 34.61 62.16
N GLY A 9 -46.65 34.07 61.91
CA GLY A 9 -47.25 33.01 62.73
C GLY A 9 -46.50 31.68 62.65
N ILE A 10 -45.99 31.32 61.47
CA ILE A 10 -45.23 30.09 61.25
C ILE A 10 -43.87 30.15 61.96
N ILE A 11 -43.20 31.31 61.94
CA ILE A 11 -41.90 31.50 62.59
C ILE A 11 -42.05 31.45 64.12
N SER A 12 -43.05 32.13 64.69
CA SER A 12 -43.32 32.06 66.14
C SER A 12 -43.66 30.64 66.60
N TYR A 13 -44.46 29.90 65.84
CA TYR A 13 -44.79 28.49 66.13
C TYR A 13 -43.58 27.55 66.08
N LEU A 14 -42.65 27.77 65.14
CA LEU A 14 -41.41 26.99 65.03
C LEU A 14 -40.42 27.28 66.17
N VAL A 15 -40.39 28.52 66.66
CA VAL A 15 -39.54 28.95 67.77
C VAL A 15 -40.10 28.44 69.10
N GLU A 16 -41.41 28.54 69.33
CA GLU A 16 -42.06 28.03 70.56
C GLU A 16 -41.90 26.52 70.74
N ASN A 17 -41.86 25.75 69.65
CA ASN A 17 -41.69 24.29 69.68
C ASN A 17 -40.22 23.82 69.59
N ASN A 18 -39.22 24.72 69.67
CA ASN A 18 -37.79 24.40 69.51
C ASN A 18 -37.44 23.68 68.18
N LEU A 19 -38.24 23.85 67.13
CA LEU A 19 -38.09 23.16 65.84
C LEU A 19 -37.07 23.83 64.90
N MET A 20 -36.61 25.04 65.21
CA MET A 20 -35.59 25.77 64.42
C MET A 20 -34.26 25.02 64.29
N GLY A 21 -33.81 24.34 65.36
CA GLY A 21 -32.58 23.54 65.33
C GLY A 21 -32.66 22.37 64.35
N PRO A 22 -33.68 21.49 64.47
CA PRO A 22 -33.94 20.42 63.52
C PRO A 22 -34.14 20.90 62.07
N LEU A 23 -34.83 22.03 61.87
CA LEU A 23 -35.04 22.60 60.53
C LEU A 23 -33.72 23.08 59.90
N ALA A 24 -32.86 23.74 60.67
CA ALA A 24 -31.54 24.16 60.22
C ALA A 24 -30.63 22.97 59.89
N GLN A 25 -30.68 21.90 60.70
CA GLN A 25 -29.97 20.65 60.43
C GLN A 25 -30.47 19.97 59.15
N LEU A 26 -31.79 19.98 58.90
CA LEU A 26 -32.38 19.44 57.68
C LEU A 26 -31.97 20.25 56.45
N ALA A 27 -32.00 21.59 56.54
CA ALA A 27 -31.52 22.47 55.47
C ALA A 27 -30.03 22.25 55.18
N ALA A 28 -29.19 22.14 56.21
CA ALA A 28 -27.77 21.84 56.06
C ALA A 28 -27.54 20.46 55.41
N ALA A 29 -28.31 19.44 55.80
CA ALA A 29 -28.25 18.11 55.20
C ALA A 29 -28.64 18.12 53.72
N ILE A 30 -29.69 18.85 53.34
CA ILE A 30 -30.10 19.00 51.93
C ILE A 30 -29.00 19.67 51.12
N VAL A 31 -28.43 20.78 51.61
CA VAL A 31 -27.32 21.48 50.92
C VAL A 31 -26.10 20.58 50.77
N ALA A 32 -25.75 19.81 51.81
CA ALA A 32 -24.65 18.86 51.75
C ALA A 32 -24.89 17.76 50.70
N VAL A 33 -26.08 17.15 50.69
CA VAL A 33 -26.46 16.12 49.71
C VAL A 33 -26.47 16.69 48.29
N SER A 34 -27.05 17.87 48.08
CA SER A 34 -27.04 18.56 46.79
C SER A 34 -25.61 18.87 46.32
N GLY A 35 -24.73 19.33 47.22
CA GLY A 35 -23.32 19.57 46.90
C GLY A 35 -22.58 18.31 46.44
N VAL A 36 -22.83 17.18 47.11
CA VAL A 36 -22.27 15.88 46.70
C VAL A 36 -22.80 15.44 45.34
N LEU A 37 -24.12 15.52 45.11
CA LEU A 37 -24.74 15.14 43.82
C LEU A 37 -24.22 15.99 42.66
N ILE A 38 -24.12 17.31 42.85
CA ILE A 38 -23.57 18.23 41.85
C ILE A 38 -22.11 17.86 41.54
N THR A 39 -21.31 17.61 42.58
CA THR A 39 -19.90 17.23 42.41
C THR A 39 -19.76 15.90 41.67
N GLN A 40 -20.57 14.90 42.02
CA GLN A 40 -20.61 13.61 41.33
C GLN A 40 -21.02 13.76 39.85
N LEU A 41 -22.01 14.60 39.54
CA LEU A 41 -22.41 14.90 38.16
C LEU A 41 -21.30 15.57 37.36
N PHE A 42 -20.59 16.54 37.94
CA PHE A 42 -19.46 17.19 37.28
C PHE A 42 -18.29 16.23 37.05
N LEU A 43 -17.96 15.39 38.04
CA LEU A 43 -16.94 14.36 37.92
C LEU A 43 -17.30 13.34 36.84
N HIS A 44 -18.57 12.90 36.78
CA HIS A 44 -19.04 11.98 35.76
C HIS A 44 -18.93 12.58 34.35
N ARG A 45 -19.44 13.80 34.12
CA ARG A 45 -19.31 14.49 32.83
C ARG A 45 -17.87 14.81 32.42
N ARG A 46 -16.97 15.01 33.39
CA ARG A 46 -15.54 15.16 33.12
C ARG A 46 -14.94 13.82 32.72
N SER A 47 -15.24 12.76 33.47
CA SER A 47 -14.80 11.39 33.15
C SER A 47 -15.25 10.95 31.76
N GLU A 48 -16.51 11.22 31.37
CA GLU A 48 -17.01 10.91 30.03
C GLU A 48 -16.23 11.64 28.93
N ARG A 49 -15.93 12.93 29.14
CA ARG A 49 -15.12 13.72 28.20
C ARG A 49 -13.68 13.23 28.12
N ASP A 50 -13.07 12.90 29.25
CA ASP A 50 -11.71 12.37 29.30
C ASP A 50 -11.63 10.98 28.61
N ILE A 51 -12.64 10.13 28.80
CA ILE A 51 -12.76 8.83 28.11
C ILE A 51 -12.93 9.04 26.61
N ALA A 52 -13.83 9.94 26.18
CA ALA A 52 -14.05 10.24 24.78
C ALA A 52 -12.79 10.78 24.10
N ALA A 53 -12.06 11.69 24.75
CA ALA A 53 -10.80 12.24 24.24
C ALA A 53 -9.73 11.15 24.09
N ARG A 54 -9.58 10.26 25.08
CA ARG A 54 -8.65 9.12 25.01
C ARG A 54 -9.02 8.15 23.89
N PHE A 55 -10.31 7.88 23.70
CA PHE A 55 -10.77 7.00 22.63
C PHE A 55 -10.51 7.62 21.25
N GLU A 56 -10.71 8.94 21.10
CA GLU A 56 -10.38 9.65 19.86
C GLU A 56 -8.87 9.64 19.58
N GLU A 57 -8.04 9.84 20.60
CA GLU A 57 -6.58 9.75 20.49
C GLU A 57 -6.12 8.34 20.10
N GLN A 58 -6.65 7.31 20.75
CA GLN A 58 -6.38 5.90 20.39
C GLN A 58 -6.82 5.58 18.97
N LYS A 59 -7.97 6.09 18.53
CA LYS A 59 -8.44 5.91 17.15
C LYS A 59 -7.47 6.55 16.15
N LYS A 60 -7.03 7.79 16.40
CA LYS A 60 -6.03 8.47 15.55
C LYS A 60 -4.70 7.72 15.53
N GLN A 61 -4.26 7.19 16.69
CA GLN A 61 -3.04 6.41 16.78
C GLN A 61 -3.16 5.11 15.97
N HIS A 62 -4.26 4.37 16.09
CA HIS A 62 -4.49 3.15 15.31
C HIS A 62 -4.63 3.41 13.80
N GLU A 63 -5.25 4.52 13.40
CA GLU A 63 -5.31 4.92 11.98
C GLU A 63 -3.90 5.21 11.44
N LYS A 64 -3.06 5.89 12.23
CA LYS A 64 -1.66 6.15 11.88
C LYS A 64 -0.84 4.85 11.80
N GLU A 65 -0.96 3.97 12.79
CA GLU A 65 -0.28 2.66 12.81
C GLU A 65 -0.66 1.83 11.58
N ARG A 66 -1.95 1.78 11.23
CA ARG A 66 -2.41 1.09 10.01
C ARG A 66 -1.84 1.69 8.73
N ALA A 67 -1.76 3.02 8.66
CA ALA A 67 -1.19 3.70 7.50
C ALA A 67 0.32 3.41 7.36
N ASP A 68 1.05 3.43 8.49
CA ASP A 68 2.47 3.11 8.55
C ASP A 68 2.73 1.63 8.18
N ASP A 69 1.91 0.70 8.67
CA ASP A 69 1.97 -0.73 8.32
C ASP A 69 1.71 -0.96 6.83
N THR A 70 0.66 -0.34 6.28
CA THR A 70 0.34 -0.42 4.84
C THR A 70 1.47 0.15 3.99
N ARG A 71 2.09 1.25 4.42
CA ARG A 71 3.23 1.85 3.72
C ARG A 71 4.44 0.92 3.76
N LYS A 72 4.74 0.32 4.91
CA LYS A 72 5.85 -0.63 5.07
C LYS A 72 5.65 -1.85 4.17
N GLU A 73 4.45 -2.41 4.16
CA GLU A 73 4.10 -3.53 3.28
C GLU A 73 4.29 -3.16 1.80
N LYS A 74 3.79 -2.00 1.36
CA LYS A 74 4.00 -1.54 -0.02
C LYS A 74 5.47 -1.41 -0.39
N LEU A 75 6.31 -0.88 0.50
CA LEU A 75 7.75 -0.77 0.26
C LEU A 75 8.42 -2.14 0.17
N GLU A 76 8.07 -3.07 1.04
CA GLU A 76 8.57 -4.45 0.99
C GLU A 76 8.18 -5.14 -0.33
N LYS A 77 6.95 -4.92 -0.80
CA LYS A 77 6.49 -5.46 -2.09
C LYS A 77 7.16 -4.77 -3.28
N ALA A 78 7.44 -3.47 -3.20
CA ALA A 78 8.23 -2.77 -4.21
C ALA A 78 9.66 -3.33 -4.32
N GLU A 79 10.31 -3.60 -3.18
CA GLU A 79 11.62 -4.24 -3.14
C GLU A 79 11.58 -5.65 -3.75
N GLN A 80 10.57 -6.46 -3.42
CA GLN A 80 10.40 -7.79 -4.04
C GLN A 80 10.23 -7.72 -5.56
N VAL A 81 9.46 -6.74 -6.07
CA VAL A 81 9.33 -6.52 -7.52
C VAL A 81 10.65 -6.10 -8.14
N PHE A 82 11.42 -5.24 -7.46
CA PHE A 82 12.72 -4.78 -7.92
C PHE A 82 13.72 -5.92 -8.08
N GLU A 83 13.83 -6.79 -7.07
CA GLU A 83 14.69 -7.99 -7.14
C GLU A 83 14.28 -8.93 -8.27
N LEU A 84 12.98 -9.21 -8.43
CA LEU A 84 12.48 -10.05 -9.52
C LEU A 84 12.80 -9.45 -10.90
N LEU A 85 12.68 -8.14 -11.07
CA LEU A 85 13.04 -7.48 -12.33
C LEU A 85 14.54 -7.51 -12.59
N LEU A 86 15.38 -7.46 -11.54
CA LEU A 86 16.82 -7.65 -11.67
C LEU A 86 17.16 -9.06 -12.13
N ASP A 87 16.52 -10.08 -11.56
CA ASP A 87 16.70 -11.47 -11.99
C ASP A 87 16.34 -11.64 -13.47
N VAL A 88 15.17 -11.14 -13.88
CA VAL A 88 14.73 -11.16 -15.28
C VAL A 88 15.74 -10.43 -16.18
N ARG A 89 16.21 -9.25 -15.76
CA ARG A 89 17.20 -8.47 -16.51
C ARG A 89 18.49 -9.25 -16.71
N ASN A 90 18.98 -9.93 -15.69
CA ASN A 90 20.23 -10.69 -15.77
C ASN A 90 20.10 -11.84 -16.77
N THR A 91 18.98 -12.58 -16.73
CA THR A 91 18.66 -13.60 -17.75
C THR A 91 18.66 -13.01 -19.16
N PHE A 92 18.10 -11.81 -19.35
CA PHE A 92 18.07 -11.16 -20.66
C PHE A 92 19.42 -10.57 -21.10
N ILE A 93 20.32 -10.20 -20.18
CA ILE A 93 21.68 -9.81 -20.53
C ILE A 93 22.43 -10.98 -21.19
N ASP A 94 22.26 -12.20 -20.66
CA ASP A 94 22.86 -13.40 -21.24
C ASP A 94 22.28 -13.71 -22.63
N VAL A 95 20.97 -13.51 -22.80
CA VAL A 95 20.28 -13.58 -24.10
C VAL A 95 20.86 -12.60 -25.12
N ASN A 96 21.16 -11.35 -24.72
CA ASN A 96 21.75 -10.36 -25.63
C ASN A 96 23.10 -10.83 -26.22
N GLN A 97 23.92 -11.48 -25.39
CA GLN A 97 25.21 -12.01 -25.83
C GLN A 97 24.99 -13.15 -26.85
N LYS A 98 24.01 -14.02 -26.62
CA LYS A 98 23.63 -15.09 -27.57
C LYS A 98 23.07 -14.54 -28.88
N ILE A 99 22.21 -13.52 -28.84
CA ILE A 99 21.70 -12.86 -30.05
C ILE A 99 22.83 -12.24 -30.87
N LYS A 100 23.83 -11.65 -30.20
CA LYS A 100 25.00 -11.08 -30.89
C LYS A 100 25.82 -12.17 -31.58
N GLU A 101 26.06 -13.30 -30.90
CA GLU A 101 26.74 -14.47 -31.48
C GLU A 101 25.99 -14.97 -32.73
N LEU A 102 24.66 -15.05 -32.67
CA LEU A 102 23.80 -15.46 -33.80
C LEU A 102 23.92 -14.55 -35.04
N GLY A 103 24.10 -13.25 -34.85
CA GLY A 103 24.16 -12.27 -35.95
C GLY A 103 25.54 -12.05 -36.57
N GLU A 104 26.62 -12.48 -35.91
CA GLU A 104 28.00 -12.22 -36.36
C GLU A 104 28.61 -13.36 -37.20
N CYS A 105 28.05 -14.57 -37.13
CA CYS A 105 28.68 -15.74 -37.72
C CYS A 105 27.97 -16.20 -39.01
N THR A 106 28.76 -16.70 -39.97
CA THR A 106 28.31 -17.70 -40.95
C THR A 106 28.06 -19.02 -40.21
N ILE A 107 27.09 -19.03 -39.31
CA ILE A 107 26.76 -20.14 -38.42
C ILE A 107 26.16 -21.26 -39.27
N GLU A 108 26.59 -22.49 -39.05
CA GLU A 108 25.89 -23.65 -39.61
C GLU A 108 24.46 -23.69 -39.04
N MET A 109 23.45 -24.03 -39.84
CA MET A 109 22.04 -23.98 -39.43
C MET A 109 21.76 -24.66 -38.06
N ARG A 110 22.51 -25.70 -37.71
CA ARG A 110 22.42 -26.38 -36.40
C ARG A 110 22.77 -25.47 -35.22
N GLU A 111 23.89 -24.77 -35.28
CA GLU A 111 24.34 -23.88 -34.20
C GLU A 111 23.39 -22.67 -34.05
N TYR A 112 22.76 -22.24 -35.15
CA TYR A 112 21.73 -21.19 -35.11
C TYR A 112 20.48 -21.64 -34.34
N ILE A 113 20.01 -22.86 -34.60
CA ILE A 113 18.88 -23.47 -33.89
C ILE A 113 19.19 -23.64 -32.40
N GLU A 114 20.38 -24.15 -32.05
CA GLU A 114 20.80 -24.32 -30.66
C GLU A 114 20.83 -22.97 -29.90
N GLY A 115 21.31 -21.91 -30.55
CA GLY A 115 21.27 -20.57 -29.95
C GLY A 115 19.85 -20.06 -29.70
N LEU A 116 18.90 -20.35 -30.59
CA LEU A 116 17.49 -20.00 -30.38
C LEU A 116 16.83 -20.82 -29.26
N GLU A 117 17.18 -22.10 -29.11
CA GLU A 117 16.71 -22.95 -28.01
C GLU A 117 17.16 -22.39 -26.66
N ILE A 118 18.43 -21.98 -26.53
CA ILE A 118 18.95 -21.35 -25.31
C ILE A 118 18.17 -20.06 -24.98
N ILE A 119 17.86 -19.24 -26.00
CA ILE A 119 17.08 -18.01 -25.80
C ILE A 119 15.64 -18.33 -25.36
N SER A 120 15.04 -19.38 -25.93
CA SER A 120 13.69 -19.82 -25.56
C SER A 120 13.62 -20.42 -24.16
N GLU A 121 14.65 -21.15 -23.74
CA GLU A 121 14.77 -21.66 -22.37
C GLU A 121 14.91 -20.50 -21.38
N ALA A 122 15.72 -19.49 -21.70
CA ALA A 122 15.85 -18.28 -20.90
C ALA A 122 14.49 -17.53 -20.78
N GLU A 123 13.75 -17.37 -21.87
CA GLU A 123 12.41 -16.79 -21.88
C GLU A 123 11.46 -17.58 -20.98
N THR A 124 11.44 -18.91 -21.13
CA THR A 124 10.56 -19.81 -20.37
C THR A 124 10.89 -19.76 -18.88
N SER A 125 12.17 -19.77 -18.52
CA SER A 125 12.63 -19.69 -17.13
C SER A 125 12.21 -18.39 -16.43
N SER A 126 11.99 -17.31 -17.21
CA SER A 126 11.57 -16.00 -16.69
C SER A 126 10.05 -15.85 -16.53
N ILE A 127 9.22 -16.78 -17.05
CA ILE A 127 7.75 -16.70 -16.97
C ILE A 127 7.27 -16.55 -15.53
N GLU A 128 7.81 -17.35 -14.61
CA GLU A 128 7.38 -17.34 -13.22
C GLU A 128 7.66 -15.97 -12.55
N ALA A 129 8.85 -15.43 -12.77
CA ALA A 129 9.22 -14.10 -12.27
C ALA A 129 8.29 -13.02 -12.85
N ARG A 130 7.99 -13.07 -14.15
CA ARG A 130 7.06 -12.15 -14.83
C ARG A 130 5.64 -12.21 -14.28
N MET A 131 5.12 -13.41 -14.02
CA MET A 131 3.81 -13.58 -13.39
C MET A 131 3.77 -13.00 -11.97
N ARG A 132 4.81 -13.26 -11.17
CA ARG A 132 4.94 -12.71 -9.82
C ARG A 132 5.02 -11.18 -9.83
N ILE A 133 5.84 -10.59 -10.71
CA ILE A 133 5.93 -9.14 -10.92
C ILE A 133 4.55 -8.56 -11.25
N THR A 134 3.84 -9.16 -12.21
CA THR A 134 2.52 -8.70 -12.65
C THR A 134 1.51 -8.68 -11.51
N MET A 135 1.45 -9.76 -10.73
CA MET A 135 0.54 -9.88 -9.58
C MET A 135 0.88 -8.84 -8.50
N LEU A 136 2.14 -8.76 -8.10
CA LEU A 136 2.59 -7.84 -7.06
C LEU A 136 2.33 -6.38 -7.42
N CYS A 137 2.62 -6.00 -8.67
CA CYS A 137 2.40 -4.63 -9.13
C CYS A 137 0.91 -4.26 -9.12
N ARG A 138 0.05 -5.13 -9.63
CA ARG A 138 -1.40 -4.86 -9.67
C ARG A 138 -2.03 -4.77 -8.29
N MET A 139 -1.54 -5.56 -7.32
CA MET A 139 -2.08 -5.58 -5.97
C MET A 139 -1.56 -4.43 -5.11
N TYR A 140 -0.26 -4.12 -5.18
CA TYR A 140 0.40 -3.23 -4.22
C TYR A 140 0.88 -1.90 -4.82
N LEU A 141 1.17 -1.87 -6.13
CA LEU A 141 1.83 -0.76 -6.82
C LEU A 141 1.03 -0.29 -8.05
N PRO A 142 -0.25 0.06 -7.92
CA PRO A 142 -1.09 0.46 -9.05
C PRO A 142 -0.55 1.68 -9.80
N GLU A 143 0.23 2.53 -9.12
CA GLU A 143 0.94 3.66 -9.74
C GLU A 143 1.92 3.25 -10.85
N CYS A 144 2.43 2.01 -10.81
CA CYS A 144 3.38 1.49 -11.80
C CYS A 144 2.71 0.74 -12.98
N GLU A 145 1.37 0.67 -13.04
CA GLU A 145 0.63 -0.10 -14.06
C GLU A 145 1.04 0.28 -15.49
N LYS A 146 1.31 1.58 -15.75
CA LYS A 146 1.72 2.03 -17.08
C LYS A 146 3.06 1.43 -17.52
N SER A 147 4.03 1.35 -16.62
CA SER A 147 5.34 0.76 -16.94
C SER A 147 5.27 -0.75 -16.98
N LEU A 148 4.46 -1.38 -16.12
CA LEU A 148 4.16 -2.80 -16.20
C LEU A 148 3.59 -3.16 -17.58
N VAL A 149 2.56 -2.45 -18.04
CA VAL A 149 1.94 -2.70 -19.35
C VAL A 149 2.95 -2.52 -20.49
N ARG A 150 3.79 -1.48 -20.45
CA ARG A 150 4.83 -1.28 -21.48
C ARG A 150 5.84 -2.43 -21.49
N TYR A 151 6.25 -2.89 -20.31
CA TYR A 151 7.13 -4.04 -20.16
C TYR A 151 6.50 -5.30 -20.75
N LEU A 152 5.25 -5.63 -20.37
CA LEU A 152 4.55 -6.82 -20.86
C LEU A 152 4.31 -6.81 -22.38
N ILE A 153 4.04 -5.64 -22.97
CA ILE A 153 3.93 -5.52 -24.43
C ILE A 153 5.28 -5.81 -25.09
N ALA A 154 6.37 -5.19 -24.61
CA ALA A 154 7.69 -5.42 -25.18
C ALA A 154 8.18 -6.86 -25.02
N ASP A 155 7.77 -7.51 -23.94
CA ASP A 155 8.05 -8.90 -23.62
C ASP A 155 7.30 -9.86 -24.56
N SER A 156 5.99 -9.65 -24.74
CA SER A 156 5.18 -10.39 -25.73
C SER A 156 5.73 -10.20 -27.15
N ASP A 157 6.04 -8.96 -27.53
CA ASP A 157 6.63 -8.62 -28.83
C ASP A 157 7.96 -9.34 -29.10
N PHE A 158 8.74 -9.61 -28.05
CA PHE A 158 9.99 -10.36 -28.14
C PHE A 158 9.74 -11.86 -28.26
N ALA A 159 8.82 -12.41 -27.46
CA ALA A 159 8.44 -13.81 -27.53
C ALA A 159 7.82 -14.19 -28.88
N ASP A 160 6.95 -13.32 -29.43
CA ASP A 160 6.33 -13.51 -30.74
C ASP A 160 7.39 -13.54 -31.86
N GLU A 161 8.35 -12.61 -31.83
CA GLU A 161 9.45 -12.59 -32.80
C GLU A 161 10.33 -13.84 -32.68
N LEU A 162 10.64 -14.27 -31.46
CA LEU A 162 11.40 -15.51 -31.23
C LEU A 162 10.66 -16.72 -31.80
N TRP A 163 9.35 -16.81 -31.56
CA TRP A 163 8.52 -17.91 -32.07
C TRP A 163 8.48 -17.93 -33.60
N HIS A 164 8.31 -16.77 -34.24
CA HIS A 164 8.32 -16.64 -35.70
C HIS A 164 9.66 -17.05 -36.32
N ILE A 165 10.77 -16.72 -35.67
CA ILE A 165 12.11 -17.12 -36.14
C ILE A 165 12.32 -18.63 -36.00
N GLN A 166 11.80 -19.25 -34.93
CA GLN A 166 11.89 -20.69 -34.70
C GLN A 166 10.96 -21.51 -35.62
N ASN A 167 9.83 -20.93 -36.04
CA ASN A 167 8.79 -21.61 -36.82
C ASN A 167 8.46 -20.80 -38.09
N PRO A 168 9.37 -20.77 -39.09
CA PRO A 168 9.14 -19.99 -40.29
C PRO A 168 8.02 -20.56 -41.17
N ASP A 169 7.06 -19.72 -41.56
CA ASP A 169 5.89 -20.06 -42.39
C ASP A 169 6.23 -20.24 -43.91
N ASP A 170 7.30 -20.97 -44.25
CA ASP A 170 7.78 -21.28 -45.64
C ASP A 170 8.81 -20.32 -46.30
N GLU A 171 9.19 -19.19 -45.70
CA GLU A 171 10.31 -18.37 -46.22
C GLU A 171 11.67 -18.89 -45.72
N ILE A 172 12.66 -18.96 -46.63
CA ILE A 172 14.08 -19.09 -46.24
C ILE A 172 14.42 -17.83 -45.43
N VAL A 173 14.42 -17.97 -44.11
CA VAL A 173 14.79 -16.90 -43.21
C VAL A 173 16.26 -16.59 -43.42
N ASP A 174 16.54 -15.38 -43.87
CA ASP A 174 17.88 -14.82 -43.80
C ASP A 174 18.24 -14.68 -42.30
N ASN A 175 19.07 -15.61 -41.80
CA ASN A 175 19.49 -15.68 -40.40
C ASN A 175 20.04 -14.35 -39.89
N GLN A 176 20.69 -13.55 -40.75
CA GLN A 176 21.22 -12.25 -40.39
C GLN A 176 20.09 -11.23 -40.18
N LYS A 177 19.09 -11.24 -41.06
CA LYS A 177 17.90 -10.40 -40.93
C LYS A 177 17.08 -10.76 -39.69
N ALA A 178 16.85 -12.05 -39.45
CA ALA A 178 16.14 -12.54 -38.26
C ALA A 178 16.87 -12.17 -36.96
N SER A 179 18.18 -12.40 -36.89
CA SER A 179 19.00 -11.99 -35.73
C SER A 179 18.93 -10.48 -35.47
N MET A 180 18.91 -9.67 -36.54
CA MET A 180 18.77 -8.22 -36.41
C MET A 180 17.39 -7.80 -35.88
N GLN A 181 16.31 -8.46 -36.34
CA GLN A 181 14.96 -8.22 -35.83
C GLN A 181 14.83 -8.64 -34.36
N LEU A 182 15.32 -9.83 -34.01
CA LEU A 182 15.33 -10.33 -32.64
C LEU A 182 16.11 -9.40 -31.71
N ARG A 183 17.29 -8.92 -32.15
CA ARG A 183 18.09 -7.93 -31.41
C ARG A 183 17.34 -6.62 -31.19
N LYS A 184 16.61 -6.14 -32.21
CA LYS A 184 15.81 -4.91 -32.10
C LYS A 184 14.72 -5.07 -31.04
N LYS A 185 13.99 -6.18 -31.07
CA LYS A 185 12.94 -6.50 -30.07
C LYS A 185 13.53 -6.65 -28.67
N HIS A 186 14.65 -7.35 -28.55
CA HIS A 186 15.39 -7.47 -27.30
C HIS A 186 15.80 -6.12 -26.70
N CYS A 187 16.33 -5.20 -27.53
CA CYS A 187 16.66 -3.84 -27.09
C CYS A 187 15.43 -3.07 -26.57
N GLN A 188 14.26 -3.24 -27.20
CA GLN A 188 13.01 -2.63 -26.76
C GLN A 188 12.55 -3.19 -25.41
N LEU A 189 12.63 -4.51 -25.23
CA LEU A 189 12.37 -5.18 -23.95
C LEU A 189 13.29 -4.66 -22.85
N MET A 190 14.60 -4.61 -23.10
CA MET A 190 15.58 -4.09 -22.13
C MET A 190 15.34 -2.61 -21.78
N LEU A 191 14.96 -1.79 -22.75
CA LEU A 191 14.58 -0.40 -22.51
C LEU A 191 13.34 -0.30 -21.62
N ALA A 192 12.29 -1.09 -21.91
CA ALA A 192 11.07 -1.12 -21.12
C ALA A 192 11.33 -1.58 -19.69
N LEU A 193 12.16 -2.61 -19.51
CA LEU A 193 12.59 -3.11 -18.20
C LEU A 193 13.37 -2.05 -17.42
N ASN A 194 14.35 -1.38 -18.05
CA ASN A 194 15.11 -0.32 -17.39
C ASN A 194 14.24 0.88 -16.98
N ASN A 195 13.30 1.27 -17.84
CA ASN A 195 12.33 2.33 -17.50
C ASN A 195 11.45 1.94 -16.31
N PHE A 196 11.05 0.67 -16.25
CA PHE A 196 10.25 0.15 -15.14
C PHE A 196 11.05 0.15 -13.83
N HIS A 197 12.31 -0.32 -13.85
CA HIS A 197 13.22 -0.20 -12.71
C HIS A 197 13.38 1.26 -12.25
N GLU A 198 13.57 2.19 -13.18
CA GLU A 198 13.74 3.61 -12.85
C GLU A 198 12.47 4.17 -12.17
N GLU A 199 11.28 3.79 -12.63
CA GLU A 199 10.04 4.21 -11.98
C GLU A 199 9.89 3.64 -10.56
N LEU A 200 10.18 2.35 -10.37
CA LEU A 200 10.15 1.72 -9.05
C LEU A 200 11.11 2.39 -8.07
N SER A 201 12.31 2.78 -8.53
CA SER A 201 13.29 3.47 -7.70
C SER A 201 12.81 4.82 -7.15
N LYS A 202 11.79 5.43 -7.77
CA LYS A 202 11.19 6.71 -7.37
C LYS A 202 10.03 6.54 -6.37
N LEU A 203 9.54 5.33 -6.12
CA LEU A 203 8.43 5.06 -5.18
C LEU A 203 8.68 5.50 -3.73
N PRO A 204 9.88 5.29 -3.13
CA PRO A 204 10.14 5.70 -1.76
C PRO A 204 9.99 7.21 -1.55
N GLN A 205 10.27 8.01 -2.59
CA GLN A 205 10.15 9.46 -2.56
C GLN A 205 8.70 9.92 -2.67
N LYS A 206 7.87 9.23 -3.46
CA LYS A 206 6.45 9.55 -3.64
C LYS A 206 5.58 9.15 -2.45
N THR A 207 5.96 8.09 -1.73
CA THR A 207 5.23 7.59 -0.55
C THR A 207 5.60 8.31 0.75
N ALA A 208 6.56 9.24 0.71
CA ALA A 208 6.99 10.04 1.86
C ALA A 208 6.20 11.34 2.07
N HIS A 209 5.32 11.70 1.13
CA HIS A 209 4.45 12.87 1.16
C HIS A 209 2.99 12.44 1.26
#